data_AF-A0A380G8Y2-F1
#
_entry.id   AF-A0A380G8Y2-F1
#
_cell.length_a   1.000
_cell.length_b   1.000
_cell.length_c   1.000
_cell.angle_alpha   90.00
_cell.angle_beta   90.00
_cell.angle_gamma   90.00
#
_symmetry.space_group_name_H-M   'P 1'
#
loop_
_entity.id
_entity.type
_entity.pdbx_description
1 polymer ?
#
loop_
_entity_poly.entity_id
_entity_poly.type
_entity_poly.pdbx_seq_one_letter_code
_entity_poly.pdbx_strand_id
1 'polypeptide(L)'
;MQSRGTRRIGHKKNATQYIQNHIGVGVDFDGYYGYQCMDLIVDYMYQLSNGNVRLNGNAYQAKNNQLGNYAKVFPKKPGFVPKAGDIVVWYPRPWNAHYGHIGIVKEASSKQFTSLEQNIRGNLSFGEVGRLATHQYSDVAYFIRPNFSNKDHKADSSYSDTSLNPNAVVSDWMKTRSGVTYRHENGQYTVTRIQGAAVYSAPNNDGKQVTNLKPTTILNYDYKYVNDGYVWVSFEKNHHRYYVQTGYSDGKIGYKIGSEPFGAFTKVNFSELSYSDVPYNSNAITSEWQKTKSGIKMRYENGRFKVTKDKGVAIYSQPNNDGKQFDTLKKHQHLIYDYKYINDGYVWLGFEKNGKRYYAQVGYSDGKYGYKPKTKPFGQFD
;
A
#
# COMPACT_ATOMS: atom_id res chain seq x y z
N MET A 1 -2.11 46.44 -8.17
CA MET A 1 -2.67 45.21 -8.77
C MET A 1 -1.57 44.16 -8.83
N GLN A 2 -1.55 43.19 -7.90
CA GLN A 2 -0.64 42.05 -7.96
C GLN A 2 -1.37 40.85 -8.57
N SER A 3 -0.84 40.32 -9.66
CA SER A 3 -1.36 39.14 -10.35
C SER A 3 -1.32 37.91 -9.43
N ARG A 4 -2.47 37.29 -9.19
CA ARG A 4 -2.60 36.04 -8.43
C ARG A 4 -1.92 34.90 -9.21
N GLY A 5 -0.71 34.53 -8.79
CA GLY A 5 0.01 33.37 -9.32
C GLY A 5 -0.72 32.05 -9.02
N THR A 6 -0.91 31.23 -10.04
CA THR A 6 -1.50 29.89 -9.95
C THR A 6 -0.60 28.98 -9.10
N ARG A 7 -1.07 28.53 -7.92
CA ARG A 7 -0.36 27.49 -7.13
C ARG A 7 -0.47 26.15 -7.84
N ARG A 8 0.66 25.59 -8.28
CA ARG A 8 0.79 24.23 -8.83
C ARG A 8 1.05 23.24 -7.69
N ILE A 9 0.48 22.03 -7.75
CA ILE A 9 0.56 21.01 -6.69
C ILE A 9 0.80 19.60 -7.26
N GLY A 10 1.68 18.84 -6.60
CA GLY A 10 2.01 17.46 -6.95
C GLY A 10 2.68 17.28 -8.32
N HIS A 11 3.43 16.19 -8.50
CA HIS A 11 4.06 15.86 -9.78
C HIS A 11 3.22 14.85 -10.56
N LYS A 12 3.28 14.88 -11.90
CA LYS A 12 2.68 13.83 -12.74
C LYS A 12 3.22 12.43 -12.38
N LYS A 13 4.47 12.36 -11.89
CA LYS A 13 5.10 11.15 -11.33
C LYS A 13 4.39 10.62 -10.08
N ASN A 14 3.83 11.50 -9.25
CA ASN A 14 3.07 11.13 -8.05
C ASN A 14 1.73 10.50 -8.42
N ALA A 15 1.10 10.96 -9.50
CA ALA A 15 -0.13 10.34 -10.02
C ALA A 15 0.10 8.91 -10.51
N THR A 16 1.14 8.66 -11.31
CA THR A 16 1.47 7.31 -11.79
C THR A 16 1.87 6.38 -10.64
N GLN A 17 2.62 6.87 -9.66
CA GLN A 17 2.98 6.09 -8.47
C GLN A 17 1.77 5.80 -7.58
N TYR A 18 0.90 6.78 -7.37
CA TYR A 18 -0.36 6.60 -6.67
C TYR A 18 -1.19 5.51 -7.35
N ILE A 19 -1.35 5.58 -8.67
CA ILE A 19 -2.07 4.57 -9.44
C ILE A 19 -1.47 3.17 -9.21
N GLN A 20 -0.14 3.04 -9.30
CA GLN A 20 0.53 1.75 -9.12
C GLN A 20 0.34 1.17 -7.72
N ASN A 21 0.41 2.01 -6.69
CA ASN A 21 0.29 1.59 -5.29
C ASN A 21 -1.14 1.20 -4.90
N HIS A 22 -2.15 1.62 -5.67
CA HIS A 22 -3.56 1.40 -5.35
C HIS A 22 -4.24 0.34 -6.24
N ILE A 23 -3.47 -0.39 -7.04
CA ILE A 23 -3.95 -1.61 -7.71
C ILE A 23 -4.03 -2.72 -6.66
N GLY A 24 -5.20 -3.35 -6.53
CA GLY A 24 -5.48 -4.39 -5.54
C GLY A 24 -5.75 -3.88 -4.13
N VAL A 25 -5.65 -2.56 -3.89
CA VAL A 25 -5.83 -1.94 -2.57
C VAL A 25 -7.16 -1.21 -2.51
N GLY A 26 -7.90 -1.43 -1.43
CA GLY A 26 -9.13 -0.72 -1.11
C GLY A 26 -8.85 0.52 -0.25
N VAL A 27 -9.30 1.67 -0.72
CA VAL A 27 -9.37 2.93 0.01
C VAL A 27 -10.80 3.09 0.51
N ASP A 28 -10.96 3.17 1.83
CA ASP A 28 -12.18 3.57 2.52
C ASP A 28 -11.81 4.84 3.29
N PHE A 29 -12.13 6.01 2.73
CA PHE A 29 -11.62 7.29 3.24
C PHE A 29 -12.50 7.83 4.37
N ASP A 30 -13.81 7.59 4.30
CA ASP A 30 -14.77 8.10 5.27
C ASP A 30 -15.30 7.06 6.27
N GLY A 31 -14.97 5.77 6.09
CA GLY A 31 -15.38 4.67 6.95
C GLY A 31 -16.78 4.14 6.62
N TYR A 32 -17.40 4.56 5.51
CA TYR A 32 -18.76 4.18 5.13
C TYR A 32 -18.80 3.46 3.79
N TYR A 33 -19.59 2.38 3.73
CA TYR A 33 -19.82 1.59 2.52
C TYR A 33 -18.56 0.94 1.89
N GLY A 34 -17.43 0.95 2.59
CA GLY A 34 -16.20 0.26 2.18
C GLY A 34 -15.48 0.97 1.02
N TYR A 35 -15.10 0.22 -0.01
CA TYR A 35 -14.23 0.72 -1.07
C TYR A 35 -15.02 1.34 -2.21
N GLN A 36 -15.57 2.54 -2.02
CA GLN A 36 -16.37 3.21 -3.06
C GLN A 36 -15.49 3.94 -4.08
N CYS A 37 -16.05 4.24 -5.25
CA CYS A 37 -15.34 4.97 -6.30
C CYS A 37 -14.91 6.37 -5.84
N MET A 38 -15.72 7.04 -5.01
CA MET A 38 -15.41 8.37 -4.48
C MET A 38 -14.27 8.35 -3.46
N ASP A 39 -14.17 7.33 -2.60
CA ASP A 39 -13.09 7.24 -1.60
C ASP A 39 -11.71 7.33 -2.23
N LEU A 40 -11.51 6.58 -3.33
CA LEU A 40 -10.27 6.62 -4.09
C LEU A 40 -9.90 8.04 -4.55
N ILE A 41 -10.90 8.83 -4.97
CA ILE A 41 -10.66 10.17 -5.51
C ILE A 41 -10.55 11.21 -4.40
N VAL A 42 -11.29 11.04 -3.31
CA VAL A 42 -11.14 11.85 -2.10
C VAL A 42 -9.73 11.70 -1.58
N ASP A 43 -9.24 10.47 -1.39
CA ASP A 43 -7.86 10.21 -0.96
C ASP A 43 -6.83 10.79 -1.93
N TYR A 44 -6.99 10.52 -3.23
CA TYR A 44 -6.08 11.04 -4.26
C TYR A 44 -5.98 12.58 -4.26
N MET A 45 -7.13 13.28 -4.23
CA MET A 45 -7.15 14.75 -4.18
C MET A 45 -6.66 15.27 -2.83
N TYR A 46 -6.96 14.59 -1.73
CA TYR A 46 -6.50 14.94 -0.40
C TYR A 46 -4.97 14.85 -0.32
N GLN A 47 -4.37 13.76 -0.82
CA GLN A 47 -2.92 13.61 -0.89
C GLN A 47 -2.28 14.63 -1.83
N LEU A 48 -2.79 14.81 -3.05
CA LEU A 48 -2.23 15.76 -4.01
C LEU A 48 -2.28 17.22 -3.53
N SER A 49 -3.30 17.56 -2.76
CA SER A 49 -3.51 18.89 -2.21
C SER A 49 -2.89 19.09 -0.83
N ASN A 50 -2.19 18.10 -0.27
CA ASN A 50 -1.70 18.11 1.12
C ASN A 50 -2.81 18.45 2.13
N GLY A 51 -3.95 17.77 2.01
CA GLY A 51 -5.12 17.87 2.88
C GLY A 51 -6.05 19.06 2.60
N ASN A 52 -5.76 19.88 1.59
CA ASN A 52 -6.53 21.09 1.32
C ASN A 52 -7.81 20.87 0.49
N VAL A 53 -7.93 19.74 -0.20
CA VAL A 53 -9.09 19.38 -1.02
C VAL A 53 -9.64 18.05 -0.54
N ARG A 54 -10.82 18.10 0.08
CA ARG A 54 -11.64 16.93 0.36
C ARG A 54 -12.92 17.05 -0.47
N LEU A 55 -13.12 16.14 -1.41
CA LEU A 55 -14.35 16.11 -2.20
C LEU A 55 -15.49 15.53 -1.35
N ASN A 56 -16.71 15.99 -1.62
CA ASN A 56 -17.93 15.50 -1.00
C ASN A 56 -18.98 15.20 -2.08
N GLY A 57 -19.96 14.37 -1.71
CA GLY A 57 -21.07 13.97 -2.57
C GLY A 57 -20.73 12.81 -3.51
N ASN A 58 -21.60 12.57 -4.49
CA ASN A 58 -21.48 11.45 -5.42
C ASN A 58 -20.49 11.75 -6.55
N ALA A 59 -20.04 10.69 -7.24
CA ALA A 59 -19.08 10.76 -8.34
C ALA A 59 -19.39 11.85 -9.37
N TYR A 60 -20.63 11.91 -9.87
CA TYR A 60 -21.02 12.91 -10.87
C TYR A 60 -20.96 14.36 -10.33
N GLN A 61 -21.08 14.56 -9.02
CA GLN A 61 -21.08 15.86 -8.37
C GLN A 61 -19.67 16.37 -8.04
N ALA A 62 -18.60 15.61 -8.35
CA ALA A 62 -17.23 15.99 -8.05
C ALA A 62 -16.86 17.43 -8.51
N LYS A 63 -17.34 17.87 -9.69
CA LYS A 63 -17.15 19.23 -10.22
C LYS A 63 -17.74 20.36 -9.35
N ASN A 64 -18.68 20.06 -8.46
CA ASN A 64 -19.35 21.05 -7.60
C ASN A 64 -18.52 21.39 -6.34
N ASN A 65 -17.46 20.62 -6.07
CA ASN A 65 -16.58 20.86 -4.94
C ASN A 65 -15.66 22.06 -5.17
N GLN A 66 -15.18 22.66 -4.07
CA GLN A 66 -14.22 23.76 -4.13
C GLN A 66 -12.81 23.24 -4.49
N LEU A 67 -12.54 23.10 -5.79
CA LEU A 67 -11.23 22.65 -6.29
C LEU A 67 -10.15 23.73 -6.21
N GLY A 68 -10.53 25.00 -6.10
CA GLY A 68 -9.61 26.14 -6.01
C GLY A 68 -8.56 26.15 -7.13
N ASN A 69 -7.31 26.41 -6.77
CA ASN A 69 -6.17 26.33 -7.70
C ASN A 69 -5.60 24.91 -7.85
N TYR A 70 -6.20 23.90 -7.22
CA TYR A 70 -5.65 22.54 -7.16
C TYR A 70 -6.02 21.69 -8.38
N ALA A 71 -7.17 21.96 -9.01
CA ALA A 71 -7.58 21.26 -10.22
C ALA A 71 -8.48 22.12 -11.09
N LYS A 72 -8.59 21.76 -12.37
CA LYS A 72 -9.50 22.39 -13.33
C LYS A 72 -10.40 21.35 -13.98
N VAL A 73 -11.68 21.68 -14.12
CA VAL A 73 -12.67 20.83 -14.82
C VAL A 73 -12.58 21.08 -16.32
N PHE A 74 -12.56 19.99 -17.10
CA PHE A 74 -12.56 19.98 -18.55
C PHE A 74 -13.79 19.20 -19.05
N PRO A 75 -14.67 19.82 -19.87
CA PRO A 75 -15.77 19.08 -20.48
C PRO A 75 -15.26 18.06 -21.49
N LYS A 76 -15.97 16.94 -21.68
CA LYS A 76 -15.69 16.04 -22.80
C LYS A 76 -15.98 16.77 -24.12
N LYS A 77 -14.96 16.95 -24.97
CA LYS A 77 -15.10 17.49 -26.33
C LYS A 77 -14.53 16.48 -27.35
N PRO A 78 -15.00 16.49 -28.61
CA PRO A 78 -14.39 15.67 -29.67
C PRO A 78 -12.88 15.90 -29.73
N GLY A 79 -12.11 14.81 -29.79
CA GLY A 79 -10.64 14.86 -29.83
C GLY A 79 -9.95 15.17 -28.48
N PHE A 80 -10.69 15.33 -27.37
CA PHE A 80 -10.07 15.49 -26.06
C PHE A 80 -9.41 14.17 -25.62
N VAL A 81 -8.08 14.19 -25.43
CA VAL A 81 -7.32 13.08 -24.86
C VAL A 81 -6.89 13.46 -23.44
N PRO A 82 -7.38 12.75 -22.40
CA PRO A 82 -6.97 12.97 -21.03
C PRO A 82 -5.50 12.57 -20.84
N LYS A 83 -4.89 13.11 -19.80
CA LYS A 83 -3.50 12.82 -19.43
C LYS A 83 -3.49 11.85 -18.26
N ALA A 84 -2.40 11.09 -18.12
CA ALA A 84 -2.13 10.34 -16.90
C ALA A 84 -2.26 11.25 -15.66
N GLY A 85 -3.03 10.81 -14.69
CA GLY A 85 -3.37 11.53 -13.45
C GLY A 85 -4.62 12.41 -13.53
N ASP A 86 -5.23 12.60 -14.71
CA ASP A 86 -6.56 13.20 -14.81
C ASP A 86 -7.59 12.29 -14.13
N ILE A 87 -8.56 12.89 -13.47
CA ILE A 87 -9.72 12.19 -12.93
C ILE A 87 -10.80 12.18 -14.01
N VAL A 88 -11.28 11.00 -14.36
CA VAL A 88 -12.39 10.79 -15.30
C VAL A 88 -13.70 10.63 -14.52
N VAL A 89 -14.76 11.28 -14.98
CA VAL A 89 -16.10 11.19 -14.37
C VAL A 89 -17.12 10.75 -15.41
N TRP A 90 -17.92 9.73 -15.09
CA TRP A 90 -19.02 9.22 -15.91
C TRP A 90 -20.39 9.75 -15.45
N TYR A 91 -21.34 9.81 -16.39
CA TYR A 91 -22.72 10.17 -16.10
C TYR A 91 -23.41 9.15 -15.17
N PRO A 92 -24.40 9.59 -14.37
CA PRO A 92 -25.35 8.72 -13.70
C PRO A 92 -26.07 7.81 -14.69
N ARG A 93 -25.99 6.50 -14.48
CA ARG A 93 -26.61 5.46 -15.28
C ARG A 93 -27.12 4.34 -14.37
N PRO A 94 -28.06 3.50 -14.82
CA PRO A 94 -28.53 2.35 -14.04
C PRO A 94 -27.40 1.43 -13.57
N TRP A 95 -26.37 1.24 -14.41
CA TRP A 95 -25.23 0.36 -14.09
C TRP A 95 -24.29 0.90 -13.00
N ASN A 96 -24.39 2.20 -12.63
CA ASN A 96 -23.62 2.80 -11.54
C ASN A 96 -24.53 3.38 -10.45
N ALA A 97 -25.68 2.71 -10.21
CA ALA A 97 -26.64 3.06 -9.17
C ALA A 97 -27.14 4.52 -9.23
N HIS A 98 -27.10 5.15 -10.41
CA HIS A 98 -27.51 6.54 -10.63
C HIS A 98 -26.70 7.60 -9.85
N TYR A 99 -25.50 7.27 -9.36
CA TYR A 99 -24.61 8.22 -8.68
C TYR A 99 -23.46 8.73 -9.58
N GLY A 100 -23.31 8.14 -10.75
CA GLY A 100 -22.15 8.31 -11.61
C GLY A 100 -21.01 7.39 -11.20
N HIS A 101 -19.90 7.50 -11.90
CA HIS A 101 -18.67 6.76 -11.58
C HIS A 101 -17.47 7.68 -11.74
N ILE A 102 -16.35 7.35 -11.10
CA ILE A 102 -15.15 8.18 -11.11
C ILE A 102 -13.88 7.34 -10.97
N GLY A 103 -12.80 7.77 -11.61
CA GLY A 103 -11.53 7.04 -11.63
C GLY A 103 -10.34 7.92 -12.00
N ILE A 104 -9.13 7.38 -11.91
CA ILE A 104 -7.88 8.10 -12.22
C ILE A 104 -7.27 7.53 -13.51
N VAL A 105 -7.15 8.35 -14.55
CA VAL A 105 -6.58 7.97 -15.84
C VAL A 105 -5.11 7.58 -15.67
N LYS A 106 -4.75 6.36 -16.08
CA LYS A 106 -3.38 5.88 -16.17
C LYS A 106 -2.76 6.26 -17.51
N GLU A 107 -3.46 5.98 -18.61
CA GLU A 107 -3.00 6.23 -19.97
C GLU A 107 -4.19 6.37 -20.92
N ALA A 108 -4.00 7.10 -22.02
CA ALA A 108 -5.09 7.37 -22.97
C ALA A 108 -4.60 7.55 -24.40
N SER A 109 -5.49 7.22 -25.34
CA SER A 109 -5.39 7.45 -26.77
C SER A 109 -6.62 8.25 -27.24
N SER A 110 -6.72 8.57 -28.53
CA SER A 110 -7.91 9.22 -29.09
C SER A 110 -9.19 8.36 -29.05
N LYS A 111 -9.07 7.04 -28.84
CA LYS A 111 -10.22 6.11 -28.85
C LYS A 111 -10.58 5.59 -27.45
N GLN A 112 -9.58 5.22 -26.67
CA GLN A 112 -9.75 4.59 -25.37
C GLN A 112 -8.76 5.12 -24.33
N PHE A 113 -9.07 4.88 -23.07
CA PHE A 113 -8.19 5.13 -21.94
C PHE A 113 -8.27 4.00 -20.92
N THR A 114 -7.23 3.86 -20.11
CA THR A 114 -7.20 2.96 -18.96
C THR A 114 -7.16 3.80 -17.68
N SER A 115 -7.98 3.44 -16.70
CA SER A 115 -8.09 4.13 -15.41
C SER A 115 -8.01 3.17 -14.24
N LEU A 116 -7.51 3.67 -13.10
CA LEU A 116 -7.66 3.03 -11.80
C LEU A 116 -9.00 3.43 -11.19
N GLU A 117 -9.78 2.43 -10.79
CA GLU A 117 -11.14 2.61 -10.28
C GLU A 117 -11.44 1.64 -9.14
N GLN A 118 -12.24 2.09 -8.18
CA GLN A 118 -12.90 1.23 -7.19
C GLN A 118 -14.36 1.08 -7.51
N ASN A 119 -14.94 -0.07 -7.12
CA ASN A 119 -16.37 -0.31 -7.21
C ASN A 119 -17.03 0.02 -8.57
N ILE A 120 -16.42 -0.41 -9.69
CA ILE A 120 -16.92 -0.11 -11.05
C ILE A 120 -18.38 -0.57 -11.23
N ARG A 121 -18.79 -1.63 -10.55
CA ARG A 121 -20.14 -2.20 -10.62
C ARG A 121 -21.17 -1.49 -9.72
N GLY A 122 -20.76 -0.52 -8.90
CA GLY A 122 -21.66 0.24 -8.04
C GLY A 122 -22.27 -0.57 -6.89
N ASN A 123 -21.52 -1.49 -6.28
CA ASN A 123 -21.93 -2.20 -5.07
C ASN A 123 -21.91 -1.28 -3.84
N LEU A 124 -23.08 -0.93 -3.32
CA LEU A 124 -23.26 -0.02 -2.19
C LEU A 124 -23.05 -0.70 -0.82
N SER A 125 -22.84 -2.01 -0.74
CA SER A 125 -22.66 -2.70 0.55
C SER A 125 -21.21 -2.62 1.06
N PHE A 126 -20.21 -2.79 0.18
CA PHE A 126 -18.80 -2.76 0.58
C PHE A 126 -17.82 -2.32 -0.53
N GLY A 127 -18.30 -2.12 -1.75
CA GLY A 127 -17.45 -1.72 -2.88
C GLY A 127 -16.51 -2.82 -3.42
N GLU A 128 -15.54 -2.41 -4.25
CA GLU A 128 -14.49 -3.29 -4.81
C GLU A 128 -13.15 -2.55 -4.76
N VAL A 129 -12.07 -3.26 -4.42
CA VAL A 129 -10.70 -2.70 -4.38
C VAL A 129 -10.27 -2.10 -5.72
N GLY A 130 -9.24 -1.25 -5.70
CA GLY A 130 -8.72 -0.57 -6.88
C GLY A 130 -8.29 -1.55 -7.97
N ARG A 131 -8.79 -1.37 -9.19
CA ARG A 131 -8.36 -2.13 -10.36
C ARG A 131 -8.22 -1.25 -11.60
N LEU A 132 -7.39 -1.70 -12.53
CA LEU A 132 -7.32 -1.06 -13.84
C LEU A 132 -8.48 -1.54 -14.72
N ALA A 133 -9.15 -0.60 -15.37
CA ALA A 133 -10.18 -0.87 -16.36
C ALA A 133 -9.97 0.00 -17.60
N THR A 134 -10.28 -0.56 -18.77
CA THR A 134 -10.12 0.12 -20.06
C THR A 134 -11.47 0.47 -20.64
N HIS A 135 -11.65 1.73 -21.01
CA HIS A 135 -12.91 2.30 -21.43
C HIS A 135 -12.75 3.07 -22.74
N GLN A 136 -13.82 3.06 -23.55
CA GLN A 136 -14.03 4.06 -24.59
C GLN A 136 -14.59 5.34 -23.96
N TYR A 137 -14.64 6.45 -24.71
CA TYR A 137 -15.18 7.73 -24.24
C TYR A 137 -16.72 7.81 -24.16
N SER A 138 -17.42 6.67 -24.32
CA SER A 138 -18.86 6.57 -24.10
C SER A 138 -19.20 6.83 -22.64
N ASP A 139 -20.30 7.56 -22.38
CA ASP A 139 -20.79 7.90 -21.04
C ASP A 139 -19.87 8.73 -20.14
N VAL A 140 -18.67 9.09 -20.59
CA VAL A 140 -17.83 10.07 -19.90
C VAL A 140 -18.52 11.44 -19.93
N ALA A 141 -18.69 12.04 -18.76
CA ALA A 141 -19.29 13.35 -18.60
C ALA A 141 -18.25 14.46 -18.71
N TYR A 142 -17.16 14.35 -17.95
CA TYR A 142 -16.10 15.35 -17.90
C TYR A 142 -14.84 14.77 -17.26
N PHE A 143 -13.77 15.56 -17.30
CA PHE A 143 -12.51 15.27 -16.64
C PHE A 143 -12.19 16.36 -15.63
N ILE A 144 -11.51 16.00 -14.55
CA ILE A 144 -10.89 16.94 -13.61
C ILE A 144 -9.38 16.74 -13.74
N ARG A 145 -8.65 17.78 -14.10
CA ARG A 145 -7.19 17.73 -14.21
C ARG A 145 -6.57 18.42 -12.99
N PRO A 146 -5.92 17.69 -12.08
CA PRO A 146 -5.10 18.30 -11.05
C PRO A 146 -4.00 19.17 -11.68
N ASN A 147 -3.71 20.29 -11.04
CA ASN A 147 -2.69 21.25 -11.51
C ASN A 147 -1.29 20.76 -11.11
N PHE A 148 -0.76 19.78 -11.83
CA PHE A 148 0.58 19.26 -11.60
C PHE A 148 1.67 20.35 -11.78
N SER A 149 2.66 20.38 -10.89
CA SER A 149 3.85 21.21 -11.01
C SER A 149 4.79 20.65 -12.09
N ASN A 150 4.98 21.41 -13.18
CA ASN A 150 5.98 21.16 -14.23
C ASN A 150 7.43 21.55 -13.85
N LYS A 151 7.73 21.77 -12.57
CA LYS A 151 9.13 21.71 -12.17
C LYS A 151 9.47 20.23 -12.18
N ASP A 152 10.39 19.82 -13.04
CA ASP A 152 11.08 18.54 -12.91
C ASP A 152 11.79 18.55 -11.55
N HIS A 153 11.06 18.16 -10.50
CA HIS A 153 11.71 17.77 -9.27
C HIS A 153 12.41 16.47 -9.61
N LYS A 154 13.75 16.49 -9.51
CA LYS A 154 14.54 15.29 -9.27
C LYS A 154 13.72 14.39 -8.35
N ALA A 155 13.52 13.14 -8.77
CA ALA A 155 12.81 12.10 -8.00
C ALA A 155 13.02 12.35 -6.50
N ASP A 156 11.93 12.65 -5.76
CA ASP A 156 11.98 13.25 -4.42
C ASP A 156 13.31 12.96 -3.75
N SER A 157 14.22 13.93 -3.77
CA SER A 157 15.55 13.74 -3.22
C SER A 157 15.33 13.39 -1.75
N SER A 158 15.70 12.17 -1.39
CA SER A 158 15.67 11.68 -0.02
C SER A 158 16.15 12.80 0.91
N TYR A 159 15.43 13.02 2.02
CA TYR A 159 15.87 13.97 3.04
C TYR A 159 17.28 13.63 3.54
N SER A 160 17.63 12.34 3.52
CA SER A 160 18.96 11.82 3.84
C SER A 160 19.84 11.66 2.62
N ASP A 161 21.15 11.74 2.85
CA ASP A 161 22.21 11.43 1.90
C ASP A 161 22.50 9.92 1.84
N THR A 162 21.88 9.13 2.74
CA THR A 162 21.93 7.66 2.68
C THR A 162 21.41 7.16 1.34
N SER A 163 22.24 6.37 0.67
CA SER A 163 21.87 5.74 -0.59
C SER A 163 21.01 4.50 -0.35
N LEU A 164 20.03 4.27 -1.23
CA LEU A 164 19.40 2.97 -1.32
C LEU A 164 20.37 1.99 -1.98
N ASN A 165 20.58 0.86 -1.33
CA ASN A 165 21.35 -0.25 -1.84
C ASN A 165 20.38 -1.41 -2.15
N PRO A 166 20.05 -1.65 -3.44
CA PRO A 166 19.16 -2.75 -3.82
C PRO A 166 19.74 -4.14 -3.52
N ASN A 167 21.02 -4.24 -3.18
CA ASN A 167 21.66 -5.49 -2.80
C ASN A 167 21.87 -5.61 -1.28
N ALA A 168 21.47 -4.61 -0.49
CA ALA A 168 21.58 -4.67 0.96
C ALA A 168 20.57 -5.68 1.53
N VAL A 169 21.06 -6.49 2.45
CA VAL A 169 20.36 -7.62 3.05
C VAL A 169 20.10 -7.27 4.51
N VAL A 170 18.84 -7.37 4.97
CA VAL A 170 18.53 -7.15 6.39
C VAL A 170 19.26 -8.17 7.25
N SER A 171 19.98 -7.70 8.28
CA SER A 171 20.70 -8.58 9.20
C SER A 171 19.81 -9.08 10.33
N ASP A 172 20.32 -10.07 11.08
CA ASP A 172 19.82 -10.39 12.41
C ASP A 172 19.93 -9.19 13.35
N TRP A 173 19.16 -9.23 14.44
CA TRP A 173 19.26 -8.27 15.52
C TRP A 173 20.51 -8.51 16.36
N MET A 174 21.22 -7.44 16.67
CA MET A 174 22.45 -7.41 17.42
C MET A 174 22.35 -6.39 18.56
N LYS A 175 23.34 -6.38 19.45
CA LYS A 175 23.46 -5.36 20.49
C LYS A 175 24.74 -4.54 20.32
N THR A 176 24.63 -3.23 20.53
CA THR A 176 25.81 -2.37 20.67
C THR A 176 26.54 -2.69 21.98
N ARG A 177 27.76 -2.16 22.16
CA ARG A 177 28.49 -2.25 23.43
C ARG A 177 27.73 -1.64 24.61
N SER A 178 26.91 -0.62 24.35
CA SER A 178 26.03 0.02 25.33
C SER A 178 24.70 -0.72 25.54
N GLY A 179 24.49 -1.87 24.89
CA GLY A 179 23.32 -2.72 25.08
C GLY A 179 22.11 -2.40 24.19
N VAL A 180 22.23 -1.41 23.29
CA VAL A 180 21.13 -1.00 22.38
C VAL A 180 20.91 -2.05 21.30
N THR A 181 19.65 -2.48 21.12
CA THR A 181 19.27 -3.45 20.10
C THR A 181 19.19 -2.79 18.72
N TYR A 182 19.86 -3.36 17.71
CA TYR A 182 19.90 -2.82 16.35
C TYR A 182 20.04 -3.89 15.26
N ARG A 183 19.78 -3.52 14.01
CA ARG A 183 20.09 -4.34 12.82
C ARG A 183 20.44 -3.46 11.62
N HIS A 184 21.15 -4.04 10.66
CA HIS A 184 21.30 -3.46 9.32
C HIS A 184 19.98 -3.63 8.57
N GLU A 185 19.46 -2.53 8.03
CA GLU A 185 18.24 -2.52 7.24
C GLU A 185 18.30 -1.30 6.32
N ASN A 186 18.53 -1.52 5.03
CA ASN A 186 18.48 -0.46 4.06
C ASN A 186 17.08 -0.35 3.47
N GLY A 187 16.49 0.82 3.59
CA GLY A 187 15.20 1.05 2.98
C GLY A 187 14.75 2.49 2.97
N GLN A 188 13.50 2.68 2.59
CA GLN A 188 12.88 4.00 2.47
C GLN A 188 11.72 4.12 3.46
N TYR A 189 11.72 5.23 4.20
CA TYR A 189 10.72 5.59 5.18
C TYR A 189 10.04 6.91 4.80
N THR A 190 8.72 6.94 4.90
CA THR A 190 7.90 8.12 4.65
C THR A 190 7.13 8.47 5.92
N VAL A 191 7.27 9.70 6.39
CA VAL A 191 6.51 10.19 7.56
C VAL A 191 5.04 10.35 7.17
N THR A 192 4.13 9.68 7.88
CA THR A 192 2.67 9.76 7.64
C THR A 192 1.92 10.40 8.79
N ARG A 193 2.50 10.40 9.99
CA ARG A 193 1.91 11.00 11.18
C ARG A 193 1.82 12.52 11.04
N ILE A 194 0.63 13.07 11.32
CA ILE A 194 0.33 14.51 11.17
C ILE A 194 1.27 15.38 12.02
N GLN A 195 1.67 14.91 13.20
CA GLN A 195 2.60 15.63 14.09
C GLN A 195 4.07 15.59 13.59
N GLY A 196 4.36 14.85 12.52
CA GLY A 196 5.71 14.64 12.03
C GLY A 196 6.46 13.52 12.76
N ALA A 197 7.77 13.46 12.55
CA ALA A 197 8.66 12.49 13.19
C ALA A 197 9.94 13.16 13.71
N ALA A 198 10.18 13.02 15.01
CA ALA A 198 11.30 13.68 15.68
C ALA A 198 12.64 13.00 15.33
N VAL A 199 13.66 13.82 15.10
CA VAL A 199 15.03 13.39 14.73
C VAL A 199 16.00 13.78 15.83
N TYR A 200 16.87 12.84 16.17
CA TYR A 200 17.82 12.92 17.27
C TYR A 200 19.25 12.65 16.79
N SER A 201 20.21 13.10 17.58
CA SER A 201 21.66 12.86 17.39
C SER A 201 22.11 11.47 17.88
N ALA A 202 21.30 10.81 18.70
CA ALA A 202 21.50 9.44 19.17
C ALA A 202 20.13 8.73 19.27
N PRO A 203 20.05 7.39 19.19
CA PRO A 203 18.79 6.64 19.30
C PRO A 203 18.38 6.45 20.76
N ASN A 204 18.27 7.55 21.52
CA ASN A 204 17.88 7.56 22.93
C ASN A 204 17.18 8.88 23.28
N ASN A 205 16.47 8.90 24.40
CA ASN A 205 15.71 10.08 24.83
C ASN A 205 16.62 11.19 25.42
N ASP A 206 17.84 10.84 25.83
CA ASP A 206 18.86 11.79 26.30
C ASP A 206 19.57 12.51 25.13
N GLY A 207 19.39 12.00 23.91
CA GLY A 207 19.96 12.58 22.70
C GLY A 207 19.34 13.95 22.44
N LYS A 208 20.15 14.88 21.91
CA LYS A 208 19.62 16.18 21.49
C LYS A 208 18.69 15.97 20.29
N GLN A 209 17.42 16.36 20.41
CA GLN A 209 16.52 16.49 19.28
C GLN A 209 17.04 17.60 18.36
N VAL A 210 17.29 17.27 17.10
CA VAL A 210 17.90 18.18 16.12
C VAL A 210 16.89 18.80 15.17
N THR A 211 15.79 18.10 14.87
CA THR A 211 14.70 18.60 14.03
C THR A 211 13.45 17.74 14.18
N ASN A 212 12.33 18.16 13.58
CA ASN A 212 11.14 17.35 13.38
C ASN A 212 10.83 17.28 11.88
N LEU A 213 10.73 16.07 11.32
CA LEU A 213 10.39 15.87 9.92
C LEU A 213 8.89 16.12 9.71
N LYS A 214 8.56 16.78 8.61
CA LYS A 214 7.16 17.06 8.24
C LYS A 214 6.49 15.79 7.71
N PRO A 215 5.16 15.67 7.81
CA PRO A 215 4.41 14.67 7.05
C PRO A 215 4.82 14.70 5.57
N THR A 216 4.79 13.53 4.94
CA THR A 216 5.25 13.24 3.57
C THR A 216 6.76 13.32 3.32
N THR A 217 7.58 13.66 4.32
CA THR A 217 9.04 13.60 4.18
C THR A 217 9.48 12.16 3.93
N ILE A 218 10.23 11.96 2.85
CA ILE A 218 10.84 10.68 2.48
C ILE A 218 12.32 10.70 2.88
N LEU A 219 12.80 9.63 3.51
CA LEU A 219 14.22 9.43 3.75
C LEU A 219 14.62 7.98 3.52
N ASN A 220 15.84 7.79 3.03
CA ASN A 220 16.49 6.49 3.02
C ASN A 220 17.23 6.29 4.34
N TYR A 221 17.25 5.06 4.83
CA TYR A 221 17.93 4.67 6.05
C TYR A 221 18.72 3.38 5.80
N ASP A 222 19.67 3.06 6.67
CA ASP A 222 20.56 1.90 6.57
C ASP A 222 20.62 1.06 7.86
N TYR A 223 20.00 1.53 8.94
CA TYR A 223 19.87 0.79 10.20
C TYR A 223 18.51 0.99 10.85
N LYS A 224 18.13 0.01 11.67
CA LYS A 224 16.98 0.07 12.57
C LYS A 224 17.42 -0.20 14.00
N TYR A 225 16.86 0.51 14.97
CA TYR A 225 17.16 0.39 16.40
C TYR A 225 15.90 0.26 17.23
N VAL A 226 16.02 -0.37 18.39
CA VAL A 226 15.01 -0.39 19.46
C VAL A 226 15.68 0.08 20.73
N ASN A 227 15.20 1.21 21.25
CA ASN A 227 15.71 1.78 22.48
C ASN A 227 14.75 2.82 23.07
N ASP A 228 14.77 2.99 24.39
CA ASP A 228 14.05 4.05 25.13
C ASP A 228 12.56 4.19 24.79
N GLY A 229 11.91 3.05 24.52
CA GLY A 229 10.48 3.00 24.21
C GLY A 229 10.12 3.32 22.76
N TYR A 230 11.10 3.45 21.86
CA TYR A 230 10.87 3.75 20.45
C TYR A 230 11.61 2.79 19.51
N VAL A 231 11.03 2.63 18.32
CA VAL A 231 11.71 2.06 17.16
C VAL A 231 12.27 3.22 16.34
N TRP A 232 13.56 3.16 16.02
CA TRP A 232 14.28 4.20 15.30
C TRP A 232 14.77 3.68 13.97
N VAL A 233 14.88 4.56 12.96
CA VAL A 233 15.75 4.30 11.81
C VAL A 233 16.84 5.34 11.73
N SER A 234 18.02 4.94 11.26
CA SER A 234 19.18 5.81 11.16
C SER A 234 19.55 6.12 9.72
N PHE A 235 19.96 7.36 9.49
CA PHE A 235 20.36 7.85 8.18
C PHE A 235 21.51 8.85 8.31
N GLU A 236 22.19 9.12 7.20
CA GLU A 236 23.26 10.10 7.09
C GLU A 236 22.75 11.37 6.41
N LYS A 237 23.23 12.51 6.88
CA LYS A 237 23.01 13.81 6.26
C LYS A 237 24.18 14.73 6.57
N ASN A 238 24.75 15.38 5.56
CA ASN A 238 25.92 16.25 5.70
C ASN A 238 27.08 15.57 6.46
N HIS A 239 27.37 14.31 6.14
CA HIS A 239 28.40 13.48 6.80
C HIS A 239 28.17 13.19 8.30
N HIS A 240 26.98 13.47 8.83
CA HIS A 240 26.59 13.13 10.20
C HIS A 240 25.45 12.11 10.21
N ARG A 241 25.43 11.27 11.25
CA ARG A 241 24.39 10.24 11.45
C ARG A 241 23.31 10.73 12.40
N TYR A 242 22.06 10.50 12.01
CA TYR A 242 20.88 10.89 12.75
C TYR A 242 19.91 9.71 12.90
N TYR A 243 18.94 9.87 13.79
CA TYR A 243 17.98 8.83 14.18
C TYR A 243 16.59 9.43 14.23
N VAL A 244 15.64 8.86 13.49
CA VAL A 244 14.25 9.31 13.51
C VAL A 244 13.39 8.29 14.26
N GLN A 245 12.52 8.78 15.13
CA GLN A 245 11.52 7.94 15.79
C GLN A 245 10.46 7.53 14.78
N THR A 246 10.19 6.23 14.68
CA THR A 246 9.23 5.67 13.70
C THR A 246 7.99 5.06 14.34
N GLY A 247 7.93 5.00 15.67
CA GLY A 247 6.82 4.44 16.43
C GLY A 247 7.26 4.03 17.83
N TYR A 248 6.29 3.76 18.69
CA TYR A 248 6.57 3.21 20.02
C TYR A 248 7.03 1.76 19.92
N SER A 249 7.97 1.36 20.76
CA SER A 249 8.52 0.01 20.77
C SER A 249 7.92 -0.89 21.84
N ASP A 250 7.91 -2.20 21.56
CA ASP A 250 7.65 -3.27 22.53
C ASP A 250 8.81 -3.52 23.51
N GLY A 251 9.93 -2.80 23.37
CA GLY A 251 11.13 -2.96 24.18
C GLY A 251 11.99 -4.17 23.81
N LYS A 252 11.66 -4.88 22.72
CA LYS A 252 12.40 -6.04 22.23
C LYS A 252 13.00 -5.75 20.85
N ILE A 253 12.21 -5.95 19.79
CA ILE A 253 12.66 -5.92 18.40
C ILE A 253 11.61 -5.28 17.47
N GLY A 254 10.54 -4.70 18.01
CA GLY A 254 9.40 -4.28 17.22
C GLY A 254 8.62 -3.12 17.81
N TYR A 255 7.47 -2.86 17.19
CA TYR A 255 6.54 -1.84 17.62
C TYR A 255 5.65 -2.33 18.75
N LYS A 256 5.24 -1.42 19.63
CA LYS A 256 4.30 -1.69 20.70
C LYS A 256 2.93 -2.06 20.10
N ILE A 257 2.38 -3.18 20.55
CA ILE A 257 1.06 -3.66 20.15
C ILE A 257 0.00 -2.59 20.48
N GLY A 258 -0.86 -2.29 19.50
CA GLY A 258 -1.92 -1.28 19.64
C GLY A 258 -1.46 0.17 19.47
N SER A 259 -0.23 0.40 19.00
CA SER A 259 0.25 1.74 18.65
C SER A 259 0.48 1.89 17.15
N GLU A 260 0.16 3.06 16.60
CA GLU A 260 0.41 3.37 15.20
C GLU A 260 1.86 3.81 14.96
N PRO A 261 2.54 3.26 13.94
CA PRO A 261 3.82 3.80 13.50
C PRO A 261 3.69 5.24 13.00
N PHE A 262 4.76 6.01 13.11
CA PHE A 262 4.77 7.42 12.73
C PHE A 262 4.91 7.63 11.20
N GLY A 263 5.00 6.54 10.44
CA GLY A 263 5.26 6.52 9.00
C GLY A 263 5.14 5.12 8.38
N ALA A 264 5.41 5.05 7.08
CA ALA A 264 5.36 3.84 6.28
C ALA A 264 6.74 3.48 5.70
N PHE A 265 6.98 2.18 5.50
CA PHE A 265 8.20 1.63 4.89
C PHE A 265 7.85 1.04 3.53
N THR A 266 8.60 1.37 2.47
CA THR A 266 8.20 1.03 1.09
C THR A 266 9.27 0.34 0.24
N LYS A 267 10.52 0.23 0.72
CA LYS A 267 11.64 -0.38 -0.02
C LYS A 267 12.60 -1.11 0.91
N VAL A 268 12.17 -2.18 1.57
CA VAL A 268 13.05 -2.96 2.46
C VAL A 268 13.36 -4.31 1.82
N ASN A 269 14.65 -4.59 1.61
CA ASN A 269 15.11 -5.88 1.09
C ASN A 269 15.42 -6.84 2.23
N PHE A 270 14.44 -7.64 2.62
CA PHE A 270 14.64 -8.70 3.61
C PHE A 270 15.48 -9.84 3.01
N SER A 271 16.35 -10.41 3.84
CA SER A 271 17.37 -11.40 3.48
C SER A 271 16.85 -12.76 3.00
N GLU A 272 15.55 -13.01 3.09
CA GLU A 272 14.95 -14.20 2.54
C GLU A 272 14.00 -13.76 1.42
N LEU A 273 14.37 -14.04 0.16
CA LEU A 273 13.52 -13.80 -1.01
C LEU A 273 12.14 -14.41 -0.74
N SER A 274 11.15 -13.56 -0.47
CA SER A 274 9.76 -14.00 -0.46
C SER A 274 9.46 -14.49 -1.87
N TYR A 275 8.85 -15.66 -1.97
CA TYR A 275 8.40 -16.19 -3.25
C TYR A 275 7.31 -15.31 -3.89
N SER A 276 6.62 -14.49 -3.08
CA SER A 276 5.52 -13.61 -3.47
C SER A 276 5.91 -12.13 -3.54
N ASP A 277 5.11 -11.38 -4.29
CA ASP A 277 5.17 -9.92 -4.42
C ASP A 277 4.31 -9.21 -3.36
N VAL A 278 3.70 -9.96 -2.44
CA VAL A 278 2.82 -9.41 -1.41
C VAL A 278 3.66 -8.62 -0.39
N PRO A 279 3.33 -7.35 -0.12
CA PRO A 279 4.02 -6.60 0.91
C PRO A 279 3.62 -7.13 2.30
N TYR A 280 4.61 -7.29 3.17
CA TYR A 280 4.34 -7.59 4.57
C TYR A 280 3.90 -6.33 5.31
N ASN A 281 2.77 -6.40 5.99
CA ASN A 281 2.20 -5.35 6.81
C ASN A 281 1.98 -5.89 8.23
N SER A 282 2.89 -5.56 9.14
CA SER A 282 2.79 -5.94 10.55
C SER A 282 1.59 -5.32 11.29
N ASN A 283 0.91 -4.34 10.69
CA ASN A 283 -0.26 -3.67 11.26
C ASN A 283 -1.58 -4.20 10.67
N ALA A 284 -1.54 -5.22 9.81
CA ALA A 284 -2.72 -5.76 9.18
C ALA A 284 -3.68 -6.36 10.23
N ILE A 285 -4.93 -5.90 10.21
CA ILE A 285 -5.99 -6.43 11.07
C ILE A 285 -6.54 -7.70 10.41
N THR A 286 -6.43 -8.84 11.10
CA THR A 286 -7.01 -10.11 10.62
C THR A 286 -8.53 -9.98 10.60
N SER A 287 -9.15 -10.31 9.46
CA SER A 287 -10.61 -10.26 9.35
C SER A 287 -11.27 -11.48 9.99
N GLU A 288 -12.56 -11.35 10.27
CA GLU A 288 -13.42 -12.51 10.53
C GLU A 288 -13.44 -13.47 9.33
N TRP A 289 -13.77 -14.74 9.61
CA TRP A 289 -13.95 -15.75 8.58
C TRP A 289 -15.22 -15.48 7.76
N GLN A 290 -15.08 -15.60 6.45
CA GLN A 290 -16.17 -15.44 5.48
C GLN A 290 -16.11 -16.54 4.40
N LYS A 291 -17.12 -16.61 3.54
CA LYS A 291 -17.16 -17.55 2.41
C LYS A 291 -17.06 -16.81 1.08
N THR A 292 -16.27 -17.35 0.15
CA THR A 292 -16.29 -16.92 -1.25
C THR A 292 -17.63 -17.29 -1.91
N LYS A 293 -17.87 -16.77 -3.12
CA LYS A 293 -19.04 -17.16 -3.95
C LYS A 293 -19.07 -18.66 -4.27
N SER A 294 -17.90 -19.29 -4.36
CA SER A 294 -17.76 -20.73 -4.57
C SER A 294 -17.84 -21.54 -3.26
N GLY A 295 -18.15 -20.91 -2.13
CA GLY A 295 -18.34 -21.56 -0.83
C GLY A 295 -17.06 -21.83 -0.04
N ILE A 296 -15.89 -21.41 -0.53
CA ILE A 296 -14.59 -21.60 0.13
C ILE A 296 -14.49 -20.66 1.34
N LYS A 297 -14.10 -21.19 2.50
CA LYS A 297 -13.89 -20.34 3.69
C LYS A 297 -12.57 -19.59 3.57
N MET A 298 -12.57 -18.31 3.89
CA MET A 298 -11.39 -17.45 3.83
C MET A 298 -11.42 -16.35 4.88
N ARG A 299 -10.26 -15.79 5.20
CA ARG A 299 -10.10 -14.51 5.91
C ARG A 299 -8.89 -13.73 5.39
N TYR A 300 -8.95 -12.40 5.50
CA TYR A 300 -7.77 -11.58 5.31
C TYR A 300 -6.83 -11.75 6.51
N GLU A 301 -5.57 -12.02 6.23
CA GLU A 301 -4.52 -12.24 7.21
C GLU A 301 -3.19 -11.99 6.51
N ASN A 302 -2.48 -10.91 6.87
CA ASN A 302 -1.15 -10.66 6.33
C ASN A 302 -0.09 -11.26 7.25
N GLY A 303 0.69 -12.20 6.73
CA GLY A 303 1.64 -12.96 7.54
C GLY A 303 2.82 -13.46 6.75
N ARG A 304 3.78 -14.03 7.49
CA ARG A 304 4.96 -14.67 6.94
C ARG A 304 4.92 -16.16 7.19
N PHE A 305 5.36 -16.93 6.21
CA PHE A 305 5.42 -18.39 6.28
C PHE A 305 6.75 -18.91 5.75
N LYS A 306 7.47 -19.66 6.58
CA LYS A 306 8.72 -20.33 6.23
C LYS A 306 8.49 -21.83 6.05
N VAL A 307 8.86 -22.38 4.90
CA VAL A 307 8.67 -23.82 4.64
C VAL A 307 9.65 -24.66 5.47
N THR A 308 9.13 -25.64 6.20
CA THR A 308 9.95 -26.59 6.97
C THR A 308 9.82 -28.03 6.46
N LYS A 309 8.77 -28.33 5.66
CA LYS A 309 8.54 -29.64 5.05
C LYS A 309 9.60 -29.94 3.98
N ASP A 310 10.23 -31.11 4.06
CA ASP A 310 11.34 -31.51 3.18
C ASP A 310 10.98 -31.51 1.69
N LYS A 311 9.77 -31.98 1.35
CA LYS A 311 9.26 -31.99 -0.03
C LYS A 311 8.74 -30.64 -0.51
N GLY A 312 8.84 -29.59 0.31
CA GLY A 312 8.29 -28.29 0.01
C GLY A 312 6.76 -28.21 0.17
N VAL A 313 6.20 -27.12 -0.34
CA VAL A 313 4.78 -26.78 -0.35
C VAL A 313 4.33 -26.57 -1.79
N ALA A 314 3.30 -27.28 -2.21
CA ALA A 314 2.76 -27.18 -3.57
C ALA A 314 1.98 -25.86 -3.75
N ILE A 315 2.11 -25.27 -4.94
CA ILE A 315 1.49 -24.01 -5.33
C ILE A 315 0.51 -24.26 -6.46
N TYR A 316 -0.68 -23.68 -6.35
CA TYR A 316 -1.78 -23.86 -7.30
C TYR A 316 -2.35 -22.51 -7.74
N SER A 317 -3.06 -22.51 -8.88
CA SER A 317 -3.80 -21.34 -9.38
C SER A 317 -5.16 -21.14 -8.70
N GLN A 318 -5.62 -22.12 -7.94
CA GLN A 318 -6.84 -22.11 -7.12
C GLN A 318 -6.56 -22.85 -5.80
N PRO A 319 -7.24 -22.54 -4.69
CA PRO A 319 -7.03 -23.24 -3.41
C PRO A 319 -7.82 -24.56 -3.38
N ASN A 320 -7.56 -25.45 -4.34
CA ASN A 320 -8.19 -26.78 -4.45
C ASN A 320 -7.19 -27.79 -5.04
N ASN A 321 -7.52 -29.08 -4.93
CA ASN A 321 -6.68 -30.15 -5.49
C ASN A 321 -7.08 -30.55 -6.93
N ASP A 322 -8.16 -29.99 -7.47
CA ASP A 322 -8.65 -30.28 -8.82
C ASP A 322 -7.77 -29.63 -9.91
N GLY A 323 -7.03 -28.58 -9.57
CA GLY A 323 -6.14 -27.88 -10.48
C GLY A 323 -4.77 -28.56 -10.66
N LYS A 324 -4.12 -28.30 -11.79
CA LYS A 324 -2.72 -28.69 -12.00
C LYS A 324 -1.82 -27.87 -11.07
N GLN A 325 -0.92 -28.54 -10.36
CA GLN A 325 0.13 -27.87 -9.59
C GLN A 325 0.95 -26.96 -10.52
N PHE A 326 1.09 -25.69 -10.12
CA PHE A 326 1.83 -24.68 -10.85
C PHE A 326 3.33 -24.74 -10.55
N ASP A 327 3.71 -24.80 -9.26
CA ASP A 327 5.10 -24.81 -8.81
C ASP A 327 5.20 -25.43 -7.39
N THR A 328 6.41 -25.47 -6.81
CA THR A 328 6.69 -25.90 -5.43
C THR A 328 7.56 -24.87 -4.72
N LEU A 329 7.06 -24.38 -3.58
CA LEU A 329 7.86 -23.62 -2.61
C LEU A 329 8.77 -24.57 -1.84
N LYS A 330 10.09 -24.45 -2.02
CA LYS A 330 11.09 -25.36 -1.47
C LYS A 330 11.32 -25.13 0.03
N LYS A 331 11.87 -26.13 0.72
CA LYS A 331 12.26 -26.03 2.14
C LYS A 331 13.14 -24.79 2.37
N HIS A 332 12.92 -24.11 3.49
CA HIS A 332 13.55 -22.85 3.90
C HIS A 332 13.17 -21.60 3.10
N GLN A 333 12.41 -21.71 2.00
CA GLN A 333 11.89 -20.53 1.31
C GLN A 333 10.77 -19.88 2.12
N HIS A 334 10.65 -18.56 1.92
CA HIS A 334 9.64 -17.72 2.57
C HIS A 334 8.51 -17.36 1.63
N LEU A 335 7.36 -17.12 2.23
CA LEU A 335 6.16 -16.63 1.58
C LEU A 335 5.51 -15.57 2.45
N ILE A 336 5.34 -14.38 1.89
CA ILE A 336 4.40 -13.39 2.43
C ILE A 336 3.04 -13.64 1.80
N TYR A 337 2.00 -13.70 2.62
CA TYR A 337 0.61 -13.92 2.20
C TYR A 337 -0.30 -12.82 2.76
N ASP A 338 -1.44 -12.63 2.14
CA ASP A 338 -2.48 -11.65 2.53
C ASP A 338 -3.83 -12.31 2.85
N TYR A 339 -4.02 -13.59 2.50
CA TYR A 339 -5.24 -14.34 2.79
C TYR A 339 -4.96 -15.76 3.24
N LYS A 340 -5.85 -16.28 4.09
CA LYS A 340 -5.90 -17.68 4.51
C LYS A 340 -7.20 -18.33 4.07
N TYR A 341 -7.13 -19.56 3.57
CA TYR A 341 -8.29 -20.31 3.10
C TYR A 341 -8.36 -21.71 3.70
N ILE A 342 -9.57 -22.24 3.78
CA ILE A 342 -9.86 -23.62 4.16
C ILE A 342 -10.69 -24.26 3.05
N ASN A 343 -10.12 -25.25 2.39
CA ASN A 343 -10.79 -25.98 1.32
C ASN A 343 -10.17 -27.37 1.08
N ASP A 344 -10.99 -28.33 0.64
CA ASP A 344 -10.60 -29.70 0.27
C ASP A 344 -9.72 -30.42 1.30
N GLY A 345 -9.94 -30.15 2.58
CA GLY A 345 -9.16 -30.76 3.67
C GLY A 345 -7.78 -30.12 3.92
N TYR A 346 -7.48 -28.96 3.33
CA TYR A 346 -6.22 -28.26 3.48
C TYR A 346 -6.38 -26.79 3.91
N VAL A 347 -5.34 -26.27 4.55
CA VAL A 347 -5.13 -24.84 4.80
C VAL A 347 -4.30 -24.28 3.66
N TRP A 348 -4.73 -23.16 3.09
CA TRP A 348 -4.07 -22.49 1.98
C TRP A 348 -3.70 -21.06 2.33
N LEU A 349 -2.55 -20.59 1.84
CA LEU A 349 -2.15 -19.19 1.90
C LEU A 349 -2.23 -18.58 0.50
N GLY A 350 -3.02 -17.51 0.36
CA GLY A 350 -3.14 -16.76 -0.88
C GLY A 350 -2.05 -15.70 -0.99
N PHE A 351 -1.49 -15.54 -2.17
CA PHE A 351 -0.45 -14.54 -2.45
C PHE A 351 -0.43 -14.16 -3.92
N GLU A 352 0.18 -13.02 -4.23
CA GLU A 352 0.41 -12.59 -5.61
C GLU A 352 1.85 -12.81 -6.05
N LYS A 353 2.02 -13.16 -7.33
CA LYS A 353 3.32 -13.24 -8.00
C LYS A 353 3.14 -12.88 -9.48
N ASN A 354 3.95 -11.96 -9.99
CA ASN A 354 3.89 -11.44 -11.35
C ASN A 354 2.47 -10.98 -11.75
N GLY A 355 1.77 -10.30 -10.83
CA GLY A 355 0.40 -9.79 -11.04
C GLY A 355 -0.68 -10.87 -11.14
N LYS A 356 -0.41 -12.11 -10.71
CA LYS A 356 -1.37 -13.21 -10.66
C LYS A 356 -1.49 -13.78 -9.25
N ARG A 357 -2.69 -14.24 -8.90
CA ARG A 357 -3.02 -14.85 -7.60
C ARG A 357 -2.72 -16.34 -7.61
N TYR A 358 -2.03 -16.81 -6.57
CA TYR A 358 -1.67 -18.21 -6.35
C TYR A 358 -1.92 -18.62 -4.90
N TYR A 359 -1.90 -19.93 -4.66
CA TYR A 359 -2.27 -20.51 -3.37
C TYR A 359 -1.26 -21.60 -2.97
N ALA A 360 -0.67 -21.45 -1.79
CA ALA A 360 0.26 -22.41 -1.22
C ALA A 360 -0.47 -23.35 -0.26
N GLN A 361 -0.36 -24.66 -0.45
CA GLN A 361 -0.98 -25.68 0.41
C GLN A 361 -0.10 -25.92 1.66
N VAL A 362 -0.47 -25.37 2.82
CA VAL A 362 0.45 -25.28 3.99
C VAL A 362 0.13 -26.20 5.15
N GLY A 363 -0.86 -27.07 5.03
CA GLY A 363 -1.15 -28.07 6.05
C GLY A 363 -2.51 -28.70 5.88
N TYR A 364 -2.75 -29.78 6.62
CA TYR A 364 -4.08 -30.40 6.69
C TYR A 364 -5.01 -29.54 7.54
N SER A 365 -6.24 -29.38 7.07
CA SER A 365 -7.25 -28.59 7.77
C SER A 365 -8.17 -29.47 8.61
N ASP A 366 -8.71 -28.89 9.68
CA ASP A 366 -9.83 -29.44 10.46
C ASP A 366 -11.19 -29.26 9.76
N GLY A 367 -11.22 -28.61 8.59
CA GLY A 367 -12.44 -28.29 7.85
C GLY A 367 -13.25 -27.13 8.44
N LYS A 368 -12.78 -26.51 9.53
CA LYS A 368 -13.44 -25.40 10.22
C LYS A 368 -12.66 -24.11 10.01
N TYR A 369 -11.59 -23.89 10.79
CA TYR A 369 -10.89 -22.60 10.91
C TYR A 369 -9.37 -22.75 11.04
N GLY A 370 -8.83 -23.97 10.92
CA GLY A 370 -7.42 -24.17 11.20
C GLY A 370 -6.89 -25.52 10.77
N TYR A 371 -5.88 -25.99 11.50
CA TYR A 371 -5.15 -27.20 11.21
C TYR A 371 -5.79 -28.43 11.84
N LYS A 372 -5.72 -29.56 11.15
CA LYS A 372 -6.20 -30.85 11.65
C LYS A 372 -5.46 -31.20 12.96
N PRO A 373 -6.17 -31.58 14.04
CA PRO A 373 -5.52 -31.97 15.29
C PRO A 373 -4.46 -33.05 15.08
N LYS A 374 -3.35 -32.99 15.85
CA LYS A 374 -2.20 -33.90 15.78
C LYS A 374 -1.42 -33.88 14.45
N THR A 375 -1.71 -32.93 13.55
CA THR A 375 -0.86 -32.67 12.37
C THR A 375 -0.05 -31.40 12.57
N LYS A 376 1.15 -31.34 11.96
CA LYS A 376 1.96 -30.12 11.94
C LYS A 376 1.72 -29.38 10.63
N PRO A 377 1.66 -28.03 10.65
CA PRO A 377 1.76 -27.25 9.42
C PRO A 377 3.04 -27.60 8.65
N PHE A 378 3.02 -27.41 7.33
CA PHE A 378 4.16 -27.72 6.45
C PHE A 378 5.28 -26.67 6.52
N GLY A 379 5.19 -25.76 7.49
CA GLY A 379 6.09 -24.65 7.72
C GLY A 379 5.83 -23.99 9.07
N GLN A 380 6.49 -22.86 9.29
CA GLN A 380 6.39 -22.03 10.48
C GLN A 380 5.80 -20.66 10.10
N PHE A 381 4.96 -20.11 10.96
CA PHE A 381 4.41 -18.77 10.85
C PHE A 381 5.17 -17.82 11.78
N ASP A 382 5.43 -16.59 11.32
CA ASP A 382 6.20 -15.57 12.05
C ASP A 382 5.48 -14.23 12.18
#